data_AF-A0AAQ2SZ03-F1
#
_entry.id   AF-A0AAQ2SZ03-F1
#
_cell.length_a   1.000
_cell.length_b   1.000
_cell.length_c   1.000
_cell.angle_alpha   90.00
_cell.angle_beta   90.00
_cell.angle_gamma   90.00
#
_symmetry.space_group_name_H-M   'P 1'
#
loop_
_entity.id
_entity.type
_entity.pdbx_description
1 polymer ?
#
loop_
_entity_poly.entity_id
_entity_poly.type
_entity_poly.pdbx_seq_one_letter_code
_entity_poly.pdbx_strand_id
1 'polypeptide(L)'
;MKPLSFIMLCISTLLITTPKVYAQQDNFQRICTGGGRWECFDQKRQKLALQIAQTNRRMGQLNPYNKSALLVAHKSWEQFIQDDCEYHSTFSPDTLGSGYGNMYAECMYKHHVSRLKELQKTEKWLQSLKE
;
A
#
# COMPACT_ATOMS: atom_id res chain seq x y z
N MET A 1 20.71 -55.88 25.09
CA MET A 1 19.37 -55.52 25.59
C MET A 1 19.30 -54.00 25.65
N LYS A 2 18.42 -53.35 24.86
CA LYS A 2 17.86 -52.02 25.20
C LYS A 2 16.79 -52.25 26.30
N PRO A 3 16.34 -51.26 27.12
CA PRO A 3 16.17 -49.85 26.74
C PRO A 3 16.24 -48.77 27.87
N LEU A 4 15.87 -47.54 27.47
CA LEU A 4 15.27 -46.42 28.21
C LEU A 4 16.16 -45.33 28.85
N SER A 5 16.08 -44.17 28.16
CA SER A 5 15.79 -42.84 28.71
C SER A 5 16.83 -42.16 29.60
N PHE A 6 17.33 -41.00 29.18
CA PHE A 6 16.87 -39.73 29.74
C PHE A 6 17.36 -38.56 28.89
N ILE A 7 16.44 -37.65 28.68
CA ILE A 7 16.53 -36.39 27.96
C ILE A 7 17.54 -35.48 28.66
N MET A 8 18.45 -34.83 27.91
CA MET A 8 18.98 -33.54 28.33
C MET A 8 19.02 -32.59 27.13
N LEU A 9 18.06 -31.68 27.14
CA LEU A 9 18.04 -30.49 26.30
C LEU A 9 19.29 -29.66 26.55
N CYS A 10 20.09 -29.47 25.50
CA CYS A 10 20.93 -28.29 25.35
C CYS A 10 20.52 -27.58 24.06
N ILE A 11 19.28 -27.08 24.03
CA ILE A 11 18.94 -25.99 23.11
C ILE A 11 19.16 -24.71 23.91
N SER A 12 20.43 -24.33 23.96
CA SER A 12 20.84 -23.00 24.38
C SER A 12 20.07 -22.02 23.52
N THR A 13 19.18 -21.29 24.20
CA THR A 13 18.42 -20.14 23.76
C THR A 13 19.20 -19.29 22.76
N LEU A 14 18.97 -19.53 21.46
CA LEU A 14 19.08 -18.47 20.49
C LEU A 14 17.96 -17.49 20.87
N LEU A 15 18.35 -16.42 21.57
CA LEU A 15 17.58 -15.19 21.65
C LEU A 15 17.39 -14.69 20.21
N ILE A 16 16.35 -15.20 19.55
CA ILE A 16 15.73 -14.47 18.45
C ILE A 16 15.01 -13.32 19.14
N THR A 17 15.75 -12.23 19.32
CA THR A 17 15.14 -10.93 19.44
C THR A 17 14.30 -10.77 18.18
N THR A 18 12.98 -10.77 18.32
CA THR A 18 12.05 -10.30 17.29
C THR A 18 11.77 -8.82 17.53
N PRO A 19 12.66 -7.87 17.21
CA PRO A 19 12.24 -6.49 17.18
C PRO A 19 11.53 -6.27 15.82
N LYS A 20 10.34 -5.64 15.87
CA LYS A 20 9.67 -4.89 14.77
C LYS A 20 8.37 -5.44 14.16
N VAL A 21 7.86 -6.63 14.49
CA VAL A 21 6.55 -7.01 13.92
C VAL A 21 5.38 -6.38 14.69
N TYR A 22 5.48 -6.27 16.02
CA TYR A 22 4.38 -5.76 16.85
C TYR A 22 4.16 -4.24 16.79
N ALA A 23 5.21 -3.44 16.58
CA ALA A 23 5.06 -1.98 16.53
C ALA A 23 4.29 -1.47 15.28
N GLN A 24 4.19 -2.30 14.24
CA GLN A 24 3.43 -1.95 13.03
C GLN A 24 1.93 -2.27 13.18
N GLN A 25 1.56 -3.12 14.15
CA GLN A 25 0.18 -3.49 14.46
C GLN A 25 -0.58 -2.42 15.26
N ASP A 26 0.09 -1.63 16.10
CA ASP A 26 -0.59 -0.60 16.92
C ASP A 26 -1.04 0.64 16.13
N ASN A 27 -0.38 0.94 15.00
CA ASN A 27 -0.86 1.98 14.08
C ASN A 27 -2.04 1.51 13.20
N PHE A 28 -2.22 0.19 13.08
CA PHE A 28 -3.24 -0.41 12.23
C PHE A 28 -4.65 -0.24 12.83
N GLN A 29 -4.82 -0.35 14.15
CA GLN A 29 -6.13 -0.23 14.81
C GLN A 29 -6.70 1.20 14.85
N ARG A 30 -5.90 2.26 14.72
CA ARG A 30 -6.42 3.64 14.79
C ARG A 30 -7.11 4.13 13.51
N ILE A 31 -6.83 3.49 12.37
CA ILE A 31 -7.22 4.01 11.05
C ILE A 31 -8.60 3.48 10.63
N CYS A 32 -9.03 2.34 11.17
CA CYS A 32 -10.25 1.64 10.78
C CYS A 32 -10.98 1.12 12.03
N THR A 33 -11.98 1.86 12.51
CA THR A 33 -12.73 1.56 13.76
C THR A 33 -14.15 1.04 13.49
N GLY A 34 -14.31 0.14 12.50
CA GLY A 34 -15.59 -0.48 12.14
C GLY A 34 -15.60 -1.01 10.70
N GLY A 35 -16.24 -2.18 10.48
CA GLY A 35 -16.21 -2.92 9.21
C GLY A 35 -14.95 -3.80 9.03
N GLY A 36 -14.94 -4.63 8.00
CA GLY A 36 -13.75 -5.40 7.61
C GLY A 36 -12.61 -4.47 7.18
N ARG A 37 -11.36 -4.83 7.50
CA ARG A 37 -10.15 -4.06 7.17
C ARG A 37 -10.08 -3.66 5.69
N TRP A 38 -10.46 -4.57 4.80
CA TRP A 38 -10.55 -4.34 3.35
C TRP A 38 -11.49 -3.19 2.98
N GLU A 39 -12.72 -3.17 3.51
CA GLU A 39 -13.73 -2.13 3.22
C GLU A 39 -13.21 -0.73 3.58
N CYS A 40 -12.56 -0.61 4.73
CA CYS A 40 -12.00 0.67 5.19
C CYS A 40 -10.94 1.21 4.22
N PHE A 41 -10.00 0.37 3.77
CA PHE A 41 -8.99 0.78 2.81
C PHE A 41 -9.60 1.10 1.45
N ASP A 42 -10.60 0.33 1.00
CA ASP A 42 -11.25 0.58 -0.28
C ASP A 42 -11.99 1.92 -0.28
N GLN A 43 -12.77 2.24 0.76
CA GLN A 43 -13.44 3.54 0.87
C GLN A 43 -12.45 4.72 0.84
N LYS A 44 -11.31 4.59 1.53
CA LYS A 44 -10.27 5.63 1.51
C LYS A 44 -9.59 5.73 0.16
N ARG A 45 -9.31 4.60 -0.48
CA ARG A 45 -8.77 4.54 -1.85
C ARG A 45 -9.71 5.24 -2.83
N GLN A 46 -11.02 5.01 -2.75
CA GLN A 46 -12.00 5.67 -3.62
C GLN A 46 -11.99 7.20 -3.46
N LYS A 47 -11.91 7.71 -2.22
CA LYS A 47 -11.75 9.15 -1.96
C LYS A 47 -10.47 9.71 -2.58
N LEU A 48 -9.35 8.99 -2.45
CA LEU A 48 -8.07 9.38 -3.06
C LEU A 48 -8.12 9.34 -4.59
N ALA A 49 -8.79 8.35 -5.18
CA ALA A 49 -8.94 8.24 -6.64
C ALA A 49 -9.66 9.46 -7.22
N LEU A 50 -10.71 9.95 -6.54
CA LEU A 50 -11.37 11.20 -6.92
C LEU A 50 -10.42 12.40 -6.87
N GLN A 51 -9.60 12.51 -5.82
CA GLN A 51 -8.61 13.59 -5.67
C GLN A 51 -7.50 13.51 -6.73
N ILE A 52 -7.04 12.31 -7.08
CA ILE A 52 -6.08 12.07 -8.16
C ILE A 52 -6.66 12.52 -9.50
N ALA A 53 -7.89 12.11 -9.82
CA ALA A 53 -8.56 12.49 -11.07
C ALA A 53 -8.79 14.01 -11.17
N GLN A 54 -9.11 14.67 -10.07
CA GLN A 54 -9.22 16.13 -10.03
C GLN A 54 -7.87 16.82 -10.23
N THR A 55 -6.81 16.32 -9.58
CA THR A 55 -5.45 16.87 -9.70
C THR A 55 -4.91 16.72 -11.11
N ASN A 56 -5.06 15.53 -11.73
CA ASN A 56 -4.69 15.32 -13.14
C ASN A 56 -5.42 16.27 -14.08
N ARG A 57 -6.71 16.54 -13.83
CA ARG A 57 -7.49 17.52 -14.62
C ARG A 57 -6.92 18.93 -14.49
N ARG A 58 -6.62 19.40 -13.28
CA ARG A 58 -6.03 20.72 -13.05
C ARG A 58 -4.64 20.83 -13.68
N MET A 59 -3.79 19.80 -13.55
CA MET A 59 -2.49 19.75 -14.24
C MET A 59 -2.63 19.84 -15.76
N GLY A 60 -3.62 19.15 -16.34
CA GLY A 60 -3.91 19.24 -17.78
C GLY A 60 -4.42 20.61 -18.23
N GLN A 61 -5.03 21.41 -17.34
CA GLN A 61 -5.37 22.81 -17.61
C GLN A 61 -4.15 23.73 -17.49
N LEU A 62 -3.22 23.41 -16.57
CA LEU A 62 -1.97 24.15 -16.41
C LEU A 62 -1.03 23.93 -17.60
N ASN A 63 -0.95 22.70 -18.12
CA ASN A 63 -0.15 22.33 -19.28
C ASN A 63 -0.97 21.52 -20.32
N PRO A 64 -1.72 22.22 -21.20
CA PRO A 64 -2.60 21.58 -22.18
C PRO A 64 -1.87 20.70 -23.21
N TYR A 65 -0.64 21.07 -23.58
CA TYR A 65 0.16 20.33 -24.57
C TYR A 65 0.53 18.92 -24.10
N ASN A 66 0.59 18.70 -22.78
CA ASN A 66 0.93 17.41 -22.18
C ASN A 66 -0.29 16.62 -21.67
N LYS A 67 -1.52 17.04 -21.97
CA LYS A 67 -2.73 16.36 -21.48
C LYS A 67 -2.78 14.88 -21.86
N SER A 68 -2.41 14.54 -23.10
CA SER A 68 -2.37 13.14 -23.55
C SER A 68 -1.30 12.33 -22.83
N ALA A 69 -0.12 12.91 -22.59
CA ALA A 69 0.95 12.27 -21.83
C ALA A 69 0.56 12.02 -20.37
N LEU A 70 -0.15 12.96 -19.73
CA LEU A 70 -0.68 12.79 -18.37
C LEU A 70 -1.70 11.66 -18.30
N LEU A 71 -2.59 11.53 -19.30
CA LEU A 71 -3.56 10.44 -19.37
C LEU A 71 -2.87 9.08 -19.51
N VAL A 72 -1.89 8.98 -20.42
CA VAL A 72 -1.11 7.75 -20.61
C VAL A 72 -0.36 7.39 -19.34
N ALA A 73 0.33 8.35 -18.72
CA ALA A 73 1.06 8.12 -17.47
C ALA A 73 0.14 7.68 -16.32
N HIS A 74 -1.09 8.21 -16.27
CA HIS A 74 -2.08 7.78 -15.28
C HIS A 74 -2.51 6.33 -15.50
N LYS A 75 -2.85 5.96 -16.75
CA LYS A 75 -3.27 4.59 -17.10
C LYS A 75 -2.15 3.57 -16.86
N SER A 76 -0.91 3.90 -17.24
CA SER A 76 0.24 3.03 -16.99
C SER A 76 0.50 2.84 -15.50
N TRP A 77 0.31 3.89 -14.69
CA TRP A 77 0.40 3.78 -13.24
C TRP A 77 -0.70 2.90 -12.65
N GLU A 78 -1.94 3.00 -13.12
CA GLU A 78 -3.05 2.15 -12.66
C GLU A 78 -2.77 0.66 -12.93
N GLN A 79 -2.22 0.31 -14.09
CA GLN A 79 -1.82 -1.06 -14.38
C GLN A 79 -0.67 -1.51 -13.46
N PHE A 80 0.37 -0.69 -13.34
CA PHE A 80 1.53 -1.02 -12.51
C PHE A 80 1.13 -1.34 -11.05
N ILE A 81 0.27 -0.53 -10.44
CA ILE A 81 -0.11 -0.76 -9.04
C ILE A 81 -0.97 -2.00 -8.84
N GLN A 82 -1.74 -2.43 -9.86
CA GLN A 82 -2.49 -3.68 -9.79
C GLN A 82 -1.52 -4.85 -9.73
N ASP A 83 -0.58 -4.90 -10.67
CA ASP A 83 0.42 -5.97 -10.76
C ASP A 83 1.32 -6.00 -9.50
N ASP A 84 1.78 -4.83 -9.04
CA ASP A 84 2.61 -4.69 -7.85
C ASP A 84 1.88 -5.14 -6.57
N CYS A 85 0.59 -4.79 -6.44
CA CYS A 85 -0.19 -5.21 -5.28
C CYS A 85 -0.62 -6.67 -5.34
N GLU A 86 -0.90 -7.24 -6.51
CA GLU A 86 -1.10 -8.69 -6.65
C GLU A 86 0.16 -9.44 -6.24
N TYR A 87 1.33 -9.04 -6.74
CA TYR A 87 2.62 -9.61 -6.36
C TYR A 87 2.82 -9.54 -4.84
N HIS A 88 2.73 -8.35 -4.24
CA HIS A 88 2.94 -8.16 -2.81
C HIS A 88 1.94 -8.94 -1.93
N SER A 89 0.72 -9.14 -2.41
CA SER A 89 -0.31 -9.87 -1.67
C SER A 89 -0.17 -11.38 -1.81
N THR A 90 0.41 -11.86 -2.92
CA THR A 90 0.61 -13.29 -3.24
C THR A 90 1.74 -13.95 -2.45
N PHE A 91 2.73 -13.18 -1.97
CA PHE A 91 3.89 -13.72 -1.24
C PHE A 91 3.82 -13.48 0.28
N SER A 92 2.66 -13.07 0.80
CA SER A 92 2.48 -12.86 2.23
C SER A 92 2.25 -14.18 3.00
N PRO A 93 2.74 -14.30 4.25
CA PRO A 93 2.34 -15.39 5.14
C PRO A 93 0.82 -15.47 5.40
N ASP A 94 0.05 -14.40 5.14
CA ASP A 94 -1.41 -14.31 5.31
C ASP A 94 -2.20 -14.54 4.00
N THR A 95 -1.59 -15.20 3.00
CA THR A 95 -2.08 -15.32 1.61
C THR A 95 -3.40 -16.07 1.40
N LEU A 96 -3.90 -16.79 2.41
CA LEU A 96 -5.14 -17.56 2.28
C LEU A 96 -6.34 -16.79 2.81
N GLY A 97 -7.39 -16.69 1.98
CA GLY A 97 -8.68 -16.11 2.35
C GLY A 97 -8.63 -14.59 2.56
N SER A 98 -9.15 -14.12 3.70
CA SER A 98 -9.32 -12.67 3.97
C SER A 98 -8.02 -11.90 4.13
N GLY A 99 -6.90 -12.58 4.41
CA GLY A 99 -5.57 -11.94 4.53
C GLY A 99 -5.05 -11.38 3.22
N TYR A 100 -5.22 -12.09 2.10
CA TYR A 100 -4.91 -11.59 0.75
C TYR A 100 -5.65 -10.29 0.44
N GLY A 101 -6.98 -10.30 0.59
CA GLY A 101 -7.81 -9.12 0.30
C GLY A 101 -7.39 -7.90 1.11
N ASN A 102 -7.14 -8.09 2.40
CA ASN A 102 -6.69 -7.02 3.29
C ASN A 102 -5.36 -6.40 2.87
N MET A 103 -4.38 -7.22 2.48
CA MET A 103 -3.08 -6.73 2.03
C MET A 103 -3.14 -6.04 0.68
N TYR A 104 -3.92 -6.60 -0.25
CA TYR A 104 -4.14 -5.99 -1.55
C TYR A 104 -4.76 -4.61 -1.41
N ALA A 105 -5.83 -4.48 -0.60
CA ALA A 105 -6.47 -3.18 -0.38
C ALA A 105 -5.56 -2.17 0.32
N GLU A 106 -4.76 -2.60 1.29
CA GLU A 106 -3.78 -1.73 1.94
C GLU A 106 -2.69 -1.26 0.96
N CYS A 107 -2.17 -2.17 0.14
CA CYS A 107 -1.17 -1.85 -0.89
C CYS A 107 -1.73 -0.81 -1.87
N MET A 108 -2.93 -1.05 -2.40
CA MET A 108 -3.60 -0.13 -3.30
C MET A 108 -3.81 1.25 -2.66
N TYR A 109 -4.27 1.29 -1.41
CA TYR A 109 -4.42 2.53 -0.65
C TYR A 109 -3.09 3.31 -0.53
N LYS A 110 -2.00 2.63 -0.15
CA LYS A 110 -0.67 3.26 0.00
C LYS A 110 -0.16 3.85 -1.31
N HIS A 111 -0.35 3.14 -2.43
CA HIS A 111 -0.01 3.66 -3.75
C HIS A 111 -0.81 4.91 -4.11
N HIS A 112 -2.11 4.95 -3.79
CA HIS A 112 -2.94 6.13 -4.05
C HIS A 112 -2.50 7.35 -3.21
N VAL A 113 -2.13 7.14 -1.93
CA VAL A 113 -1.57 8.20 -1.09
C VAL A 113 -0.28 8.76 -1.71
N SER A 114 0.64 7.88 -2.10
CA SER A 114 1.91 8.27 -2.73
C SER A 114 1.68 9.04 -4.04
N ARG A 115 0.81 8.52 -4.90
CA ARG A 115 0.49 9.14 -6.19
C ARG A 115 -0.09 10.54 -6.04
N LEU A 116 -1.06 10.71 -5.14
CA LEU A 116 -1.66 12.02 -4.90
C LEU A 116 -0.60 13.04 -4.44
N LYS A 117 0.30 12.64 -3.53
CA LYS A 117 1.38 13.49 -3.05
C LYS A 117 2.29 13.96 -4.19
N GLU A 118 2.70 13.05 -5.07
CA GLU A 118 3.55 13.41 -6.21
C GLU A 118 2.82 14.31 -7.21
N LEU A 119 1.56 14.02 -7.54
CA LEU A 119 0.78 14.87 -8.43
C LEU A 119 0.59 16.28 -7.88
N GLN A 120 0.35 16.43 -6.57
CA GLN A 120 0.23 17.74 -5.94
C GLN A 120 1.54 18.53 -5.95
N LYS A 121 2.70 17.87 -5.80
CA LYS A 121 4.00 18.53 -5.96
C LYS A 121 4.19 19.01 -7.40
N THR A 122 3.87 18.17 -8.39
CA THR A 122 3.97 18.54 -9.80
C THR A 122 3.00 19.66 -10.15
N GLU A 123 1.77 19.63 -9.63
CA GLU A 123 0.78 20.71 -9.80
C GLU A 123 1.34 22.05 -9.30
N LYS A 124 1.90 22.09 -8.08
CA LYS A 124 2.52 23.30 -7.53
C LYS A 124 3.69 23.81 -8.37
N TRP A 125 4.54 22.91 -8.85
CA TRP A 125 5.64 23.28 -9.75
C TRP A 125 5.10 23.86 -11.07
N LEU A 126 4.08 23.25 -11.68
CA LEU A 126 3.45 23.78 -12.89
C LEU A 126 2.79 25.15 -12.66
N GLN A 127 2.23 25.40 -11.47
CA GLN A 127 1.69 26.70 -11.09
C GLN A 127 2.80 27.75 -11.03
N SER A 128 3.95 27.45 -10.40
CA SER A 128 5.08 28.39 -10.30
C SER A 128 5.74 28.75 -11.64
N LEU A 129 5.51 27.98 -12.70
CA LEU A 129 6.01 28.33 -14.04
C LEU A 129 5.15 29.38 -14.75
N LYS A 130 3.96 29.67 -14.21
CA LYS A 130 3.04 30.69 -14.76
C LYS A 130 3.14 32.03 -14.03
N GLU A 131 3.82 32.06 -12.89
CA GLU A 131 4.13 33.26 -12.10
C GLU A 131 5.41 33.92 -12.64
#